data_AF-A0A0G1S5D4-F1
#
_entry.id   AF-A0A0G1S5D4-F1
#
_cell.length_a   1.000
_cell.length_b   1.000
_cell.length_c   1.000
_cell.angle_alpha   90.00
_cell.angle_beta   90.00
_cell.angle_gamma   90.00
#
_symmetry.space_group_name_H-M   'P 1'
#
loop_
_entity.id
_entity.type
_entity.pdbx_description
1 polymer ?
#
loop_
_entity_poly.entity_id
_entity_poly.type
_entity_poly.pdbx_seq_one_letter_code
_entity_poly.pdbx_strand_id
1 'polypeptide(L)' 'LNSGMVILITTFVSSPFAVGAEAWLNIAKVVATAVSLIWNFLGFKFLVFKK' A
#
# COMPACT_ATOMS: atom_id res chain seq x y z
N LEU A 1 6.88 -2.26 5.56
CA LEU A 1 5.66 -1.49 5.24
C LEU A 1 5.15 -1.77 3.83
N ASN A 2 5.91 -1.46 2.77
CA ASN A 2 5.45 -1.67 1.37
C ASN A 2 5.04 -3.13 1.09
N SER A 3 5.90 -4.12 1.36
CA SER A 3 5.56 -5.53 1.15
C SER A 3 4.39 -6.03 2.01
N GLY A 4 4.22 -5.48 3.22
CA GLY A 4 3.10 -5.82 4.11
C GLY A 4 1.77 -5.25 3.63
N MET A 5 1.78 -4.05 3.04
CA MET A 5 0.59 -3.43 2.44
C MET A 5 0.13 -4.17 1.18
N VAL A 6 1.07 -4.65 0.35
CA VAL A 6 0.70 -5.48 -0.82
C VAL A 6 -0.03 -6.74 -0.35
N ILE A 7 0.48 -7.43 0.67
CA ILE A 7 -0.15 -8.64 1.24
C ILE A 7 -1.53 -8.30 1.84
N LEU A 8 -1.67 -7.20 2.57
CA LEU A 8 -2.96 -6.80 3.13
C LEU A 8 -4.00 -6.55 2.02
N ILE A 9 -3.61 -5.85 0.96
CA ILE A 9 -4.53 -5.53 -0.15
C ILE A 9 -4.88 -6.80 -0.92
N THR A 10 -3.91 -7.65 -1.26
CA THR A 10 -4.19 -8.86 -2.07
C THR A 10 -4.85 -9.99 -1.29
N THR A 11 -4.65 -10.06 0.04
CA THR A 11 -5.22 -11.12 0.89
C THR A 11 -6.63 -10.79 1.39
N PHE A 12 -6.88 -9.51 1.71
CA PHE A 12 -8.18 -9.10 2.28
C PHE A 12 -9.12 -8.43 1.26
N VAL A 13 -8.62 -8.05 0.08
CA VAL A 13 -9.44 -7.49 -1.00
C VAL A 13 -9.36 -8.40 -2.21
N SER A 14 -10.43 -9.18 -2.40
CA SER A 14 -10.58 -10.02 -3.59
C SER A 14 -10.53 -9.16 -4.85
N SER A 15 -9.85 -9.68 -5.86
CA SER A 15 -9.80 -9.03 -7.16
C SER A 15 -11.23 -8.84 -7.70
N PRO A 16 -11.60 -7.65 -8.18
CA PRO A 16 -12.87 -7.45 -8.84
C PRO A 16 -13.00 -8.41 -10.03
N PHE A 17 -14.19 -8.98 -10.23
CA PHE A 17 -14.45 -10.09 -11.16
C PHE A 17 -13.98 -9.85 -12.62
N ALA A 18 -13.72 -8.59 -13.01
CA ALA A 18 -13.28 -8.18 -14.34
C ALA A 18 -11.78 -7.81 -14.44
N VAL A 19 -11.01 -7.84 -13.34
CA VAL A 19 -9.59 -7.47 -13.32
C VAL A 19 -8.75 -8.73 -13.26
N GLY A 20 -7.87 -8.95 -14.25
CA GLY A 20 -6.94 -10.08 -14.23
C GLY A 20 -6.01 -10.02 -13.02
N ALA A 21 -5.58 -11.19 -12.51
CA ALA A 21 -4.75 -11.29 -11.31
C ALA A 21 -3.48 -10.42 -11.37
N GLU A 22 -2.84 -10.33 -12.54
CA GLU A 22 -1.65 -9.51 -12.75
C GLU A 22 -1.95 -8.01 -12.67
N ALA A 23 -3.05 -7.56 -13.27
CA ALA A 23 -3.48 -6.17 -13.21
C ALA A 23 -3.86 -5.76 -11.78
N TRP A 24 -4.54 -6.65 -11.04
CA TRP A 24 -4.87 -6.43 -9.64
C TRP A 24 -3.64 -6.31 -8.75
N LEU A 25 -2.65 -7.17 -8.98
CA LEU A 25 -1.37 -7.13 -8.29
C LEU A 25 -0.60 -5.83 -8.56
N ASN A 26 -0.63 -5.31 -9.79
CA ASN A 26 -0.02 -4.03 -10.11
C ASN A 26 -0.73 -2.85 -9.44
N ILE A 27 -2.07 -2.86 -9.40
CA ILE A 27 -2.86 -1.86 -8.67
C ILE A 27 -2.51 -1.89 -7.17
N ALA A 28 -2.46 -3.09 -6.57
CA ALA A 28 -2.08 -3.27 -5.18
C ALA A 28 -0.67 -2.71 -4.89
N LYS A 29 0.30 -2.93 -5.79
CA LYS A 29 1.66 -2.36 -5.66
C LYS A 29 1.68 -0.83 -5.71
N VAL A 30 0.91 -0.21 -6.62
CA VAL A 30 0.82 1.24 -6.72
C VAL A 30 0.24 1.83 -5.44
N VAL A 31 -0.88 1.27 -4.95
CA VAL A 31 -1.52 1.71 -3.71
C VAL A 31 -0.58 1.52 -2.52
N ALA A 32 0.06 0.34 -2.39
CA ALA A 32 1.01 0.07 -1.33
C ALA A 32 2.19 1.05 -1.31
N THR A 33 2.67 1.46 -2.48
CA THR A 33 3.75 2.44 -2.62
C THR A 33 3.28 3.85 -2.20
N ALA A 34 2.11 4.28 -2.66
CA ALA A 34 1.52 5.57 -2.29
C ALA A 34 1.28 5.67 -0.76
N VAL A 35 0.69 4.63 -0.16
CA VAL A 35 0.48 4.57 1.30
C VAL A 35 1.82 4.55 2.04
N SER A 36 2.84 3.84 1.53
CA SER A 36 4.17 3.83 2.14
C SER A 36 4.84 5.20 2.09
N LEU A 37 4.66 5.97 1.03
CA LEU A 37 5.18 7.34 0.93
C LEU A 37 4.48 8.27 1.92
N ILE A 38 3.15 8.20 2.01
CA ILE A 38 2.35 8.96 2.97
C ILE A 38 2.80 8.61 4.39
N TRP A 39 2.93 7.32 4.71
CA TRP A 39 3.37 6.89 6.03
C TRP A 39 4.80 7.31 6.35
N ASN A 40 5.74 7.25 5.39
CA ASN A 40 7.08 7.77 5.59
C ASN A 40 7.02 9.27 5.93
N PHE A 41 6.29 10.06 5.15
CA PHE A 41 6.19 11.50 5.38
C PHE A 41 5.52 11.84 6.71
N LEU A 42 4.37 11.21 7.02
CA LEU A 42 3.66 11.42 8.28
C LEU A 42 4.46 10.91 9.47
N GLY A 43 5.08 9.75 9.37
CA GLY A 43 5.94 9.18 10.41
C GLY A 43 7.12 10.08 10.71
N PHE A 44 7.83 10.57 9.68
CA PHE A 44 8.89 11.55 9.87
C PHE A 44 8.36 12.83 10.48
N LYS A 45 7.28 13.42 9.95
CA LYS A 45 6.74 14.69 10.42
C LYS A 45 6.22 14.64 11.87
N PHE A 46 5.52 13.56 12.25
CA PHE A 46 4.77 13.49 13.50
C PHE A 46 5.40 12.61 14.57
N LEU A 47 6.34 11.72 14.23
CA LEU A 47 7.03 10.87 15.21
C LEU A 47 8.50 11.24 15.35
N VAL A 48 9.20 11.51 14.24
CA VAL A 48 10.66 11.78 14.26
C VAL A 48 10.95 13.26 14.50
N PHE A 49 10.29 14.15 13.77
CA PHE A 49 10.44 15.61 13.90
C PHE A 49 9.44 16.22 14.89
N LYS A 50 8.98 15.43 15.87
CA LYS A 50 8.30 15.99 17.03
C LYS A 50 9.33 16.75 17.86
N LYS A 51 9.16 18.07 17.93
CA LYS A 51 9.71 18.84 19.05
C LYS A 51 9.13 18.33 20.36
#